data_AF-A0A380K8Q8-F1
#
_entry.id   AF-A0A380K8Q8-F1
#
_cell.length_a   1.000
_cell.length_b   1.000
_cell.length_c   1.000
_cell.angle_alpha   90.00
_cell.angle_beta   90.00
_cell.angle_gamma   90.00
#
_symmetry.space_group_name_H-M   'P 1'
#
loop_
_entity.id
_entity.type
_entity.pdbx_description
1 polymer ?
#
loop_
_entity_poly.entity_id
_entity_poly.type
_entity_poly.pdbx_seq_one_letter_code
_entity_poly.pdbx_strand_id
1 'polypeptide(L)'
;MGSLGWMMLSFLALVFIVYHENNQNKMKRLQKQVKRLAAGEKGVNDMSALLQEFVGKKCVIILDDSITGLDNWILEAYDEQWAKLTRETKKGQKVKLIRVDDIKTIQDY
;
A
#
# COMPACT_ATOMS: atom_id res chain seq x y z
N MET A 1 51.78 30.67 -7.05
CA MET A 1 50.45 30.39 -6.43
C MET A 1 49.83 29.15 -7.08
N GLY A 2 50.35 27.94 -6.84
CA GLY A 2 49.92 26.77 -7.63
C GLY A 2 49.83 25.41 -6.91
N SER A 3 50.25 25.29 -5.65
CA SER A 3 50.30 23.99 -4.96
C SER A 3 49.13 23.79 -3.97
N LEU A 4 48.73 24.83 -3.25
CA LEU A 4 47.66 24.78 -2.25
C LEU A 4 46.26 24.50 -2.86
N GLY A 5 45.98 25.01 -4.06
CA GLY A 5 44.69 24.79 -4.73
C GLY A 5 44.46 23.34 -5.16
N TRP A 6 45.53 22.65 -5.58
CA TRP A 6 45.45 21.25 -6.00
C TRP A 6 45.27 20.30 -4.81
N MET A 7 45.89 20.60 -3.67
CA MET A 7 45.67 19.85 -2.42
C MET A 7 44.22 19.93 -1.93
N MET A 8 43.61 21.12 -1.99
CA MET A 8 42.21 21.31 -1.57
C MET A 8 41.23 20.60 -2.50
N LEU A 9 41.53 20.53 -3.80
CA LEU A 9 40.69 19.83 -4.79
C LEU A 9 40.71 18.32 -4.57
N SER A 10 41.88 17.74 -4.27
CA SER A 10 41.99 16.32 -3.88
C SER A 10 41.24 16.01 -2.60
N PHE A 11 41.25 16.92 -1.61
CA PHE A 11 40.51 16.73 -0.36
C PHE A 11 38.99 16.79 -0.58
N LEU A 12 38.50 17.73 -1.41
CA LEU A 12 37.09 17.81 -1.79
C LEU A 12 36.60 16.55 -2.51
N ALA A 13 37.41 16.00 -3.43
CA ALA A 13 37.07 14.77 -4.14
C ALA A 13 36.90 13.57 -3.18
N LEU A 14 37.76 13.48 -2.16
CA LEU A 14 37.70 12.44 -1.14
C LEU A 14 36.43 12.55 -0.28
N VAL A 15 36.08 13.77 0.13
CA VAL A 15 34.84 14.05 0.89
C VAL A 15 33.60 13.70 0.06
N PHE A 16 33.61 14.02 -1.24
CA PHE A 16 32.49 13.75 -2.14
C PHE A 16 32.26 12.23 -2.33
N ILE A 17 33.33 11.45 -2.46
CA ILE A 17 33.25 9.98 -2.59
C ILE A 17 32.67 9.34 -1.31
N VAL A 18 33.17 9.72 -0.14
CA VAL A 18 32.70 9.18 1.15
C VAL A 18 31.24 9.55 1.41
N TYR A 19 30.84 10.78 1.07
CA TYR A 19 29.44 11.21 1.18
C TYR A 19 28.52 10.39 0.26
N HIS A 20 28.97 10.12 -0.97
CA HIS A 20 28.20 9.34 -1.95
C HIS A 20 28.08 7.86 -1.56
N GLU A 21 29.13 7.23 -1.03
CA GLU A 21 29.09 5.84 -0.52
C GLU A 21 28.14 5.68 0.66
N ASN A 22 28.10 6.65 1.58
CA ASN A 22 27.21 6.59 2.74
C ASN A 22 25.72 6.64 2.31
N ASN A 23 25.38 7.38 1.26
CA ASN A 23 24.02 7.43 0.71
C ASN A 23 23.63 6.13 -0.02
N GLN A 24 24.56 5.51 -0.75
CA GLN A 24 24.33 4.21 -1.42
C GLN A 24 23.98 3.11 -0.41
N ASN A 25 24.68 3.07 0.72
CA ASN A 25 24.48 2.05 1.76
C ASN A 25 23.16 2.24 2.50
N LYS A 26 22.73 3.49 2.74
CA LYS A 26 21.41 3.81 3.30
C LYS A 26 20.29 3.41 2.34
N MET A 27 20.42 3.74 1.04
CA MET A 27 19.42 3.40 0.03
C MET A 27 19.25 1.88 -0.13
N LYS A 28 20.36 1.13 -0.14
CA LYS A 28 20.34 -0.34 -0.21
C LYS A 28 19.70 -0.98 1.03
N ARG A 29 19.94 -0.44 2.23
CA ARG A 29 19.32 -0.91 3.48
C ARG A 29 17.82 -0.62 3.49
N LEU A 30 17.42 0.57 3.06
CA LEU A 30 16.01 0.96 2.93
C LEU A 30 15.28 0.07 1.91
N GLN A 31 15.84 -0.15 0.71
CA GLN A 31 15.26 -1.07 -0.26
C GLN A 31 15.14 -2.50 0.27
N LYS A 32 16.14 -2.98 1.02
CA LYS A 32 16.09 -4.31 1.63
C LYS A 32 15.04 -4.41 2.74
N GLN A 33 14.83 -3.35 3.52
CA GLN A 33 13.77 -3.27 4.51
C GLN A 33 12.39 -3.19 3.84
N VAL A 34 12.19 -2.31 2.85
CA VAL A 34 10.96 -2.21 2.06
C VAL A 34 10.61 -3.54 1.39
N LYS A 35 11.60 -4.25 0.83
CA LYS A 35 11.38 -5.57 0.21
C LYS A 35 11.03 -6.66 1.24
N ARG A 36 11.57 -6.58 2.47
CA ARG A 36 11.22 -7.50 3.57
C ARG A 36 9.85 -7.17 4.16
N LEU A 37 9.50 -5.90 4.26
CA LEU A 37 8.16 -5.44 4.64
C LEU A 37 7.14 -5.93 3.61
N ALA A 38 7.35 -5.63 2.31
CA ALA A 38 6.50 -6.12 1.23
C ALA A 38 6.44 -7.66 1.14
N ALA A 39 7.53 -8.38 1.46
CA ALA A 39 7.53 -9.85 1.45
C ALA A 39 6.87 -10.47 2.70
N GLY A 40 6.95 -9.81 3.86
CA GLY A 40 6.20 -10.21 5.07
C GLY A 40 4.72 -9.87 4.96
N GLU A 41 4.40 -8.77 4.30
CA GLU A 41 3.05 -8.37 3.94
C GLU A 41 2.46 -9.29 2.88
N LYS A 42 3.20 -9.88 1.93
CA LYS A 42 2.60 -10.81 0.94
C LYS A 42 1.84 -12.02 1.51
N GLY A 43 1.99 -12.37 2.80
CA GLY A 43 1.18 -13.40 3.46
C GLY A 43 -0.09 -12.90 4.17
N VAL A 44 -0.21 -11.57 4.41
CA VAL A 44 -1.28 -10.91 5.20
C VAL A 44 -1.97 -9.77 4.42
N ASN A 45 -1.26 -9.16 3.46
CA ASN A 45 -1.60 -8.02 2.62
C ASN A 45 -2.13 -8.45 1.24
N ASP A 46 -2.24 -9.74 0.92
CA ASP A 46 -2.98 -10.12 -0.29
C ASP A 46 -4.42 -9.58 -0.21
N MET A 47 -5.04 -9.62 0.97
CA MET A 47 -6.41 -9.12 1.13
C MET A 47 -6.52 -7.59 1.11
N SER A 48 -5.60 -6.85 1.76
CA SER A 48 -5.57 -5.38 1.72
C SER A 48 -5.19 -4.83 0.34
N ALA A 49 -4.25 -5.47 -0.36
CA ALA A 49 -3.92 -5.12 -1.75
C ALA A 49 -5.08 -5.42 -2.70
N LEU A 50 -5.78 -6.55 -2.52
CA LEU A 50 -6.99 -6.87 -3.28
C LEU A 50 -8.08 -5.83 -3.01
N LEU A 51 -8.37 -5.50 -1.75
CA LEU A 51 -9.35 -4.45 -1.41
C LEU A 51 -9.02 -3.13 -2.10
N GLN A 52 -7.73 -2.75 -2.15
CA GLN A 52 -7.28 -1.58 -2.88
C GLN A 52 -7.62 -1.62 -4.37
N GLU A 53 -7.49 -2.78 -5.03
CA GLU A 53 -7.88 -2.96 -6.44
C GLU A 53 -9.39 -2.95 -6.67
N PHE A 54 -10.19 -3.24 -5.64
CA PHE A 54 -11.65 -3.22 -5.66
C PHE A 54 -12.26 -1.85 -5.32
N VAL A 55 -11.49 -0.91 -4.79
CA VAL A 55 -11.96 0.47 -4.54
C VAL A 55 -12.46 1.10 -5.84
N GLY A 56 -13.69 1.62 -5.82
CA GLY A 56 -14.36 2.26 -6.96
C GLY A 56 -15.01 1.30 -7.95
N LYS A 57 -14.93 -0.03 -7.73
CA LYS A 57 -15.55 -1.05 -8.59
C LYS A 57 -16.79 -1.66 -7.93
N LYS A 58 -17.69 -2.18 -8.77
CA LYS A 58 -18.80 -3.03 -8.32
C LYS A 58 -18.26 -4.41 -8.00
N CYS A 59 -18.54 -4.87 -6.79
CA CYS A 59 -18.08 -6.14 -6.25
C CYS A 59 -19.20 -6.84 -5.48
N VAL A 60 -19.07 -8.16 -5.39
CA VAL A 60 -19.87 -9.04 -4.53
C VAL A 60 -19.04 -9.35 -3.30
N ILE A 61 -19.60 -9.12 -2.12
CA ILE A 61 -18.91 -9.33 -0.85
C ILE A 61 -19.65 -10.39 -0.04
N ILE A 62 -18.91 -11.41 0.39
CA ILE A 62 -19.42 -12.49 1.24
C ILE A 62 -18.82 -12.28 2.63
N LEU A 63 -19.70 -12.13 3.62
CA LEU A 63 -19.32 -11.99 5.01
C LEU A 63 -19.27 -13.37 5.68
N ASP A 64 -18.39 -13.57 6.66
CA ASP A 64 -18.26 -14.85 7.37
C ASP A 64 -19.54 -15.23 8.14
N ASP A 65 -20.23 -14.24 8.71
CA ASP A 65 -21.46 -14.43 9.48
C ASP A 65 -22.75 -14.31 8.63
N SER A 66 -22.64 -14.21 7.30
CA SER A 66 -23.80 -14.06 6.42
C SER A 66 -23.89 -15.15 5.36
N ILE A 67 -25.01 -15.88 5.36
CA ILE A 67 -25.36 -16.87 4.34
C ILE A 67 -25.70 -16.19 3.00
N THR A 68 -26.02 -14.89 3.04
CA THR A 68 -26.36 -14.07 1.88
C THR A 68 -25.23 -13.12 1.52
N GLY A 69 -24.63 -13.32 0.34
CA GLY A 69 -23.66 -12.38 -0.23
C GLY A 69 -24.30 -11.02 -0.53
N LEU A 70 -23.56 -9.94 -0.30
CA LEU A 70 -23.92 -8.58 -0.66
C LEU A 70 -23.61 -8.36 -2.15
N ASP A 71 -24.64 -8.42 -2.98
CA ASP A 71 -24.57 -8.26 -4.43
C ASP A 71 -24.59 -6.79 -4.88
N ASN A 72 -23.79 -6.47 -5.90
CA ASN A 72 -23.81 -5.16 -6.57
C ASN A 72 -23.55 -3.98 -5.61
N TRP A 73 -22.56 -4.13 -4.73
CA TRP A 73 -22.06 -3.04 -3.89
C TRP A 73 -20.77 -2.49 -4.46
N ILE A 74 -20.54 -1.21 -4.26
CA ILE A 74 -19.32 -0.50 -4.65
C ILE A 74 -18.51 -0.26 -3.39
N LEU A 75 -17.26 -0.70 -3.38
CA LEU A 75 -16.34 -0.38 -2.31
C LEU A 75 -15.81 1.04 -2.53
N GLU A 76 -16.24 2.01 -1.72
CA GLU A 76 -15.75 3.39 -1.88
C GLU A 76 -14.46 3.65 -1.10
N ALA A 77 -14.35 3.08 0.08
CA ALA A 77 -13.21 3.26 0.96
C ALA A 77 -13.10 2.07 1.90
N TYR A 78 -11.88 1.75 2.30
CA TYR A 78 -11.61 0.82 3.38
C TYR A 78 -10.47 1.38 4.23
N ASP A 79 -10.55 1.11 5.53
CA ASP A 79 -9.53 1.36 6.54
C ASP A 79 -9.17 0.01 7.20
N GLU A 80 -8.25 0.01 8.16
CA GLU A 80 -7.81 -1.21 8.85
C GLU A 80 -8.94 -1.98 9.56
N GLN A 81 -10.03 -1.31 9.95
CA GLN A 81 -11.12 -1.94 10.71
C GLN A 81 -12.45 -1.98 9.97
N TRP A 82 -12.66 -1.11 8.98
CA TRP A 82 -13.97 -0.91 8.36
C TRP A 82 -13.85 -0.74 6.85
N ALA A 83 -14.79 -1.34 6.12
CA ALA A 83 -15.02 -1.11 4.70
C ALA A 83 -16.38 -0.42 4.51
N LYS A 84 -16.37 0.68 3.73
CA LYS A 84 -17.55 1.44 3.35
C LYS A 84 -18.03 0.99 1.98
N LEU A 85 -19.25 0.47 1.96
CA LEU A 85 -19.93 0.00 0.77
C LEU A 85 -21.08 0.93 0.42
N THR A 86 -21.23 1.24 -0.86
CA THR A 86 -22.39 1.98 -1.38
C THR A 86 -23.09 1.17 -2.46
N ARG A 87 -24.41 1.24 -2.50
CA ARG A 87 -25.23 0.62 -3.55
C ARG A 87 -26.24 1.62 -4.07
N GLU A 88 -26.29 1.77 -5.38
CA GLU A 88 -27.36 2.50 -6.03
C GLU A 88 -28.60 1.61 -6.15
N THR A 89 -29.71 2.08 -5.61
CA THR A 89 -31.03 1.44 -5.77
C THR A 89 -32.01 2.44 -6.38
N LYS A 90 -33.09 1.93 -7.01
CA LYS A 90 -34.17 2.75 -7.60
C LYS A 90 -34.82 3.72 -6.59
N LYS A 91 -34.62 3.52 -5.29
CA LYS A 91 -35.15 4.35 -4.20
C LYS A 91 -34.13 5.31 -3.58
N GLY A 92 -32.89 5.34 -4.08
CA GLY A 92 -31.79 6.16 -3.55
C GLY A 92 -30.49 5.37 -3.34
N GLN A 93 -29.46 6.06 -2.83
CA GLN A 93 -28.17 5.46 -2.47
C GLN A 93 -28.26 4.84 -1.07
N LYS A 94 -27.83 3.58 -0.93
CA LYS A 94 -27.67 2.90 0.36
C LYS A 94 -26.20 2.82 0.70
N VAL A 95 -25.84 3.16 1.93
CA VAL A 95 -24.48 3.03 2.46
C VAL A 95 -24.48 1.97 3.56
N LYS A 96 -23.50 1.08 3.55
CA LYS A 96 -23.31 0.06 4.59
C LYS A 96 -21.85 0.05 5.02
N LEU A 97 -21.64 0.01 6.34
CA LEU A 97 -20.33 -0.18 6.95
C LEU A 97 -20.21 -1.64 7.38
N ILE A 98 -19.13 -2.30 6.99
CA ILE A 98 -18.82 -3.67 7.41
C ILE A 98 -17.40 -3.71 7.98
N ARG A 99 -17.12 -4.62 8.91
CA ARG A 99 -15.74 -4.80 9.35
C ARG A 99 -14.94 -5.53 8.29
N VAL A 100 -13.66 -5.16 8.15
CA VAL A 100 -12.77 -5.85 7.21
C VAL A 100 -12.53 -7.30 7.66
N ASP A 101 -12.42 -7.54 8.97
CA ASP A 101 -12.28 -8.89 9.55
C ASP A 101 -13.47 -9.81 9.26
N ASP A 102 -14.67 -9.25 9.03
CA ASP A 102 -15.87 -10.04 8.73
C ASP A 102 -15.96 -10.43 7.23
N ILE A 103 -15.07 -9.93 6.38
CA ILE A 103 -15.06 -10.21 4.94
C ILE A 103 -14.38 -11.56 4.70
N LYS A 104 -15.17 -12.54 4.25
CA LYS A 104 -14.65 -13.85 3.86
C LYS A 104 -14.14 -13.86 2.43
N THR A 105 -14.87 -13.21 1.52
CA THR A 105 -14.57 -13.23 0.08
C THR A 105 -15.07 -11.97 -0.59
N ILE A 106 -14.28 -11.46 -1.54
CA ILE A 106 -14.65 -10.37 -2.44
C ILE A 106 -14.45 -10.84 -3.89
N GLN A 107 -15.43 -10.57 -4.75
CA GLN A 107 -15.39 -10.93 -6.16
C GLN A 107 -15.85 -9.74 -7.02
N ASP A 108 -15.35 -9.63 -8.24
CA ASP A 108 -15.91 -8.69 -9.21
C ASP A 108 -17.30 -9.14 -9.66
N TYR A 109 -18.15 -8.17 -10.01
CA TYR A 109 -19.50 -8.41 -10.52
C TYR A 109 -19.50 -8.57 -12.05
#